data_AF-A0A3L6L8C9-F1
#
_entry.id   AF-A0A3L6L8C9-F1
#
_cell.length_a   1.000
_cell.length_b   1.000
_cell.length_c   1.000
_cell.angle_alpha   90.00
_cell.angle_beta   90.00
_cell.angle_gamma   90.00
#
_symmetry.space_group_name_H-M   'P 1'
#
loop_
_entity.id
_entity.type
_entity.pdbx_description
1 polymer ?
#
loop_
_entity_poly.entity_id
_entity_poly.type
_entity_poly.pdbx_seq_one_letter_code
_entity_poly.pdbx_strand_id
1 'polypeptide(L)' 'MSNPNFWTTVLNWTFARGYIRIPIVFTIPIVFNKYALHQFEPLFQQWNAGHNQRDIWDRLEGKVALMLEEEAV' A
#
# COMPACT_ATOMS: atom_id res chain seq x y z
N MET A 1 17.98 -33.10 24.84
CA MET A 1 17.74 -31.74 24.32
C MET A 1 17.60 -31.85 22.81
N SER A 2 16.45 -31.45 22.24
CA SER A 2 16.28 -31.41 20.79
C SER A 2 17.22 -30.36 20.20
N ASN A 3 17.91 -30.70 19.12
CA ASN A 3 18.69 -29.72 18.37
C ASN A 3 17.76 -28.56 17.96
N PRO A 4 18.16 -27.30 18.14
CA PRO A 4 17.35 -26.18 17.69
C PRO A 4 17.12 -26.32 16.18
N ASN A 5 15.85 -26.26 15.77
CA ASN A 5 15.48 -26.23 14.35
C ASN A 5 16.26 -25.09 13.67
N PHE A 6 16.75 -25.32 12.46
CA PHE A 6 17.45 -24.32 11.65
C PHE A 6 16.78 -22.94 11.72
N TRP A 7 15.45 -22.90 11.59
CA TRP A 7 14.68 -21.66 11.65
C TRP A 7 14.71 -20.97 13.00
N THR A 8 14.75 -21.73 14.09
CA THR A 8 14.90 -21.18 15.45
C THR A 8 16.27 -20.52 15.62
N THR A 9 17.33 -21.16 15.09
CA THR A 9 18.69 -20.60 15.13
C THR A 9 18.79 -19.31 14.30
N VAL A 10 18.23 -19.32 13.08
CA VAL A 10 18.18 -18.14 12.20
C VAL A 10 17.43 -16.99 12.87
N LEU A 11 16.25 -17.26 13.44
CA LEU A 11 15.43 -16.26 14.12
C LEU A 11 16.16 -15.66 15.32
N ASN A 12 16.76 -16.49 16.16
CA ASN A 12 17.52 -16.01 17.32
C ASN A 12 18.70 -15.13 16.88
N TRP A 13 19.43 -15.51 15.82
CA TRP A 13 20.56 -14.74 15.33
C TRP A 13 20.17 -13.41 14.69
N THR A 14 19.08 -13.37 13.91
CA THR A 14 18.61 -12.15 13.26
C THR A 14 17.91 -11.20 14.23
N PHE A 15 17.11 -11.70 15.17
CA PHE A 15 16.36 -10.87 16.10
C PHE A 15 17.10 -10.50 17.39
N ALA A 16 18.16 -11.21 17.77
CA ALA A 16 18.99 -10.85 18.93
C ALA A 16 19.85 -9.60 18.69
N ARG A 17 20.14 -9.25 17.43
CA ARG A 17 21.02 -8.13 17.08
C ARG A 17 20.21 -6.95 16.56
N GLY A 18 20.16 -5.87 17.35
CA GLY A 18 19.38 -4.67 17.02
C GLY A 18 19.70 -4.09 15.65
N TYR A 19 20.98 -4.06 15.25
CA TYR A 19 21.41 -3.54 13.94
C TYR A 19 20.99 -4.41 12.74
N ILE A 20 20.59 -5.67 12.97
CA ILE A 20 20.03 -6.56 11.93
C ILE A 20 18.51 -6.47 11.96
N ARG A 21 17.91 -6.55 13.15
CA ARG A 21 16.45 -6.50 13.35
C ARG A 21 15.84 -5.20 12.83
N ILE A 22 16.43 -4.05 13.17
CA ILE A 22 15.87 -2.74 12.85
C ILE A 22 15.70 -2.57 11.33
N PRO A 23 16.73 -2.78 10.48
CA PRO A 23 16.55 -2.72 9.03
C PRO A 23 15.50 -3.69 8.50
N ILE A 24 15.43 -4.93 9.02
CA ILE A 24 14.44 -5.92 8.60
C ILE A 24 13.01 -5.44 8.91
N VAL A 25 12.78 -4.96 10.14
CA VAL A 25 11.47 -4.46 10.58
C VAL A 25 11.03 -3.22 9.80
N PHE A 26 11.96 -2.39 9.31
CA PHE A 26 11.61 -1.27 8.44
C PHE A 26 11.43 -1.68 6.98
N THR A 27 12.26 -2.59 6.46
CA THR A 27 12.25 -2.97 5.05
C THR A 27 11.02 -3.79 4.71
N ILE A 28 10.58 -4.70 5.59
CA ILE A 28 9.41 -5.55 5.34
C ILE A 28 8.14 -4.72 5.07
N PRO A 29 7.73 -3.75 5.91
CA PRO A 29 6.58 -2.89 5.63
C PRO A 29 6.73 -2.07 4.36
N ILE A 30 7.93 -1.53 4.08
CA ILE A 30 8.18 -0.73 2.87
C ILE A 30 7.98 -1.58 1.61
N VAL A 31 8.57 -2.77 1.59
CA VAL A 31 8.47 -3.71 0.47
C VAL A 31 7.03 -4.24 0.36
N PHE A 32 6.39 -4.56 1.48
CA PHE A 32 5.00 -5.01 1.49
C PHE A 32 4.04 -3.92 0.96
N ASN A 33 4.19 -2.68 1.42
CA ASN A 33 3.42 -1.55 0.89
C ASN A 33 3.66 -1.38 -0.62
N LYS A 34 4.93 -1.42 -1.04
CA LYS A 34 5.32 -1.19 -2.42
C LYS A 34 4.81 -2.28 -3.38
N TYR A 35 4.99 -3.54 -3.02
CA TYR A 35 4.80 -4.66 -3.95
C TYR A 35 3.55 -5.49 -3.70
N ALA A 36 3.00 -5.48 -2.47
CA ALA A 36 1.77 -6.20 -2.18
C ALA A 36 0.57 -5.24 -2.21
N LEU A 37 0.55 -4.20 -1.36
CA LEU A 37 -0.62 -3.33 -1.23
C LEU A 37 -0.95 -2.56 -2.51
N HIS A 38 0.03 -1.98 -3.21
CA HIS A 38 -0.25 -1.31 -4.49
C HIS A 38 -0.78 -2.26 -5.58
N GLN A 39 -0.53 -3.57 -5.50
CA GLN A 39 -1.13 -4.51 -6.46
C GLN A 39 -2.62 -4.74 -6.19
N PHE A 40 -3.07 -4.57 -4.95
CA PHE A 40 -4.48 -4.67 -4.60
C PHE A 40 -5.26 -3.37 -4.83
N GLU A 41 -4.57 -2.26 -5.03
CA GLU A 41 -5.19 -0.95 -5.25
C GLU A 41 -6.14 -0.91 -6.47
N PRO A 42 -5.79 -1.47 -7.65
CA PRO A 42 -6.74 -1.53 -8.77
C PRO A 42 -7.99 -2.37 -8.48
N LEU A 43 -7.82 -3.51 -7.80
CA LEU A 43 -8.94 -4.36 -7.37
C LEU A 43 -9.85 -3.62 -6.38
N PHE A 44 -9.26 -2.90 -5.44
CA PHE A 44 -9.98 -2.09 -4.47
C PHE A 44 -10.74 -0.93 -5.14
N GLN A 45 -10.11 -0.28 -6.12
CA GLN A 45 -10.77 0.77 -6.92
C GLN A 45 -11.94 0.19 -7.73
N GLN A 46 -11.77 -0.97 -8.37
CA GLN A 46 -12.86 -1.64 -9.09
C GLN A 46 -14.02 -2.02 -8.17
N TRP A 47 -13.71 -2.56 -6.99
CA TRP A 47 -14.74 -2.92 -6.00
C TRP A 47 -15.56 -1.70 -5.55
N ASN A 48 -14.91 -0.55 -5.40
CA ASN A 48 -15.53 0.69 -4.93
C ASN A 48 -15.88 1.66 -6.07
N ALA A 49 -16.01 1.16 -7.30
CA ALA A 49 -16.33 1.98 -8.46
C ALA A 49 -17.57 2.86 -8.21
N GLY A 50 -17.44 4.16 -8.48
CA GLY A 50 -18.47 5.18 -8.24
C GLY A 50 -18.48 5.77 -6.83
N HIS A 51 -17.72 5.19 -5.90
CA HIS A 51 -17.57 5.65 -4.51
C HIS A 51 -16.13 5.98 -4.13
N ASN A 52 -15.15 5.75 -5.02
CA ASN A 52 -13.77 6.14 -4.78
C ASN A 52 -13.62 7.66 -4.76
N GLN A 53 -12.64 8.15 -4.00
CA GLN A 53 -12.27 9.57 -4.00
C GLN A 53 -11.94 10.06 -5.42
N ARG A 54 -11.25 9.24 -6.22
CA ARG A 54 -10.95 9.54 -7.62
C ARG A 54 -12.21 9.76 -8.45
N ASP A 55 -13.19 8.84 -8.35
CA ASP A 55 -14.46 8.95 -9.08
C ASP A 55 -15.30 10.16 -8.65
N ILE A 56 -15.17 10.59 -7.39
CA ILE A 56 -15.81 11.81 -6.89
C ILE A 56 -15.11 13.04 -7.48
N TRP A 57 -13.78 13.05 -7.51
CA TRP A 57 -13.00 14.14 -8.08
C TRP A 57 -13.24 14.29 -9.58
N ASP A 58 -13.22 13.19 -10.33
CA ASP A 58 -13.45 13.18 -11.78
C ASP A 58 -14.86 13.72 -12.11
N ARG A 59 -15.87 13.40 -11.28
CA ARG A 59 -17.22 13.99 -11.41
C ARG A 59 -17.27 15.48 -11.09
N LEU A 60 -16.50 15.94 -10.11
CA LEU A 60 -16.41 17.35 -9.77
C LEU A 60 -15.73 18.15 -10.88
N GLU A 61 -14.61 17.64 -11.41
CA GLU A 61 -13.92 18.23 -12.56
C GLU A 61 -14.84 18.34 -13.78
N GLY A 62 -15.58 17.27 -14.11
CA GLY A 62 -16.54 17.31 -15.21
C GLY A 62 -17.64 18.36 -15.03
N LYS A 63 -18.15 18.55 -13.80
CA LYS A 63 -19.14 19.58 -13.51
C LYS A 63 -18.58 20.99 -13.65
N VAL A 64 -17.36 21.22 -13.16
CA VAL A 64 -16.69 22.52 -13.27
C VAL A 64 -16.42 22.86 -14.73
N ALA A 65 -15.98 21.89 -15.54
CA ALA A 65 -15.77 22.09 -16.98
C ALA A 65 -17.06 22.51 -17.69
N LEU A 66 -18.18 21.84 -17.42
CA LEU A 66 -19.48 22.19 -17.99
C LEU A 66 -19.93 23.61 -17.58
N MET A 67 -19.75 23.98 -16.31
CA MET A 67 -20.07 25.33 -15.84
C MET A 67 -19.25 26.40 -16.57
N LEU A 68 -17.96 26.15 -16.81
CA LEU A 68 -17.09 27.08 -17.52
C LEU A 68 -17.47 27.22 -19.00
N GLU A 69 -17.91 26.13 -19.64
CA GLU A 69 -18.44 26.18 -21.02
C GLU A 69 -19.75 26.97 -21.08
N GLU A 70 -20.65 26.78 -20.11
CA GLU A 70 -21.92 27.51 -20.00
C GLU A 70 -21.71 29.00 -19.70
N GLU A 71 -20.71 29.37 -18.89
CA GLU A 71 -20.35 30.77 -18.61
C GLU A 71 -19.63 31.47 -19.78
N ALA A 72 -19.06 30.71 -20.72
CA ALA A 72 -18.36 31.23 -21.88
C ALA A 72 -19.27 31.52 -23.10
N VAL A 73 -20.55 31.12 -23.03
CA VAL A 73 -21.60 31.35 -24.05
C VAL A 73 -22.45 32.56 -23.67
#